data_AF-A0A1B1LRW9-F1
#
_entry.id   AF-A0A1B1LRW9-F1
#
_cell.length_a   1.000
_cell.length_b   1.000
_cell.length_c   1.000
_cell.angle_alpha   90.00
_cell.angle_beta   90.00
_cell.angle_gamma   90.00
#
_symmetry.space_group_name_H-M   'P 1'
#
loop_
_entity.id
_entity.type
_entity.pdbx_description
1 polymer ?
#
loop_
_entity_poly.entity_id
_entity_poly.type
_entity_poly.pdbx_seq_one_letter_code
_entity_poly.pdbx_strand_id
1 'polypeptide(L)'
;MSTASWWELLIMIPAATFGAYALIWSIPGVIFGAILSLGDPQRIVWIDKQLSKNVDKLHSNYQCMMSYNIMSRFVDYCIAYPFIRHRITSDSLKFKIFMWFNSLGFWCWIGLIILGLLAKTLGIIDF
;
A
#
# COMPACT_ATOMS: atom_id res chain seq x y z
N MET A 1 2.12 -35.30 15.13
CA MET A 1 1.75 -34.21 14.22
C MET A 1 0.58 -33.49 14.86
N SER A 2 0.75 -32.23 15.26
CA SER A 2 -0.35 -31.41 15.79
C SER A 2 -1.47 -31.40 14.74
N THR A 3 -2.67 -31.88 15.08
CA THR A 3 -3.84 -31.73 14.21
C THR A 3 -4.28 -30.29 14.32
N ALA A 4 -3.60 -29.40 13.59
CA ALA A 4 -4.08 -28.05 13.37
C ALA A 4 -5.52 -28.15 12.86
N SER A 5 -6.45 -27.54 13.58
CA SER A 5 -7.86 -27.59 13.21
C SER A 5 -8.03 -26.96 11.84
N TRP A 6 -8.94 -27.47 11.01
CA TRP A 6 -9.11 -26.97 9.63
C TRP A 6 -9.39 -25.45 9.55
N TRP A 7 -9.95 -24.85 10.60
CA TRP A 7 -10.21 -23.42 10.70
C TRP A 7 -8.93 -22.59 10.98
N GLU A 8 -7.91 -23.17 11.61
CA GLU A 8 -6.61 -22.51 11.80
C GLU A 8 -5.91 -22.31 10.46
N LEU A 9 -6.08 -23.26 9.53
CA LEU A 9 -5.56 -23.17 8.16
C LEU A 9 -6.17 -21.99 7.39
N LEU A 10 -7.40 -21.57 7.71
CA LEU A 10 -8.03 -20.38 7.12
C LEU A 10 -7.32 -19.08 7.50
N ILE A 11 -6.51 -19.08 8.56
CA ILE A 11 -5.74 -17.91 9.00
C ILE A 11 -4.28 -18.06 8.58
N MET A 12 -3.70 -19.25 8.78
CA MET A 12 -2.30 -19.52 8.46
C MET A 12 -1.99 -19.39 6.96
N ILE A 13 -2.85 -19.90 6.08
CA ILE A 13 -2.60 -19.87 4.63
C ILE A 13 -2.65 -18.43 4.11
N PRO A 14 -3.69 -17.61 4.38
CA PRO A 14 -3.68 -16.19 4.00
C PRO A 14 -2.52 -15.43 4.62
N ALA A 15 -2.19 -15.66 5.90
CA ALA A 15 -1.05 -15.01 6.54
C ALA A 15 0.27 -15.33 5.83
N ALA A 16 0.51 -16.60 5.47
CA ALA A 16 1.70 -17.00 4.73
C ALA A 16 1.75 -16.35 3.33
N THR A 17 0.64 -16.34 2.60
CA THR A 17 0.58 -15.75 1.25
C THR A 17 0.76 -14.23 1.25
N PHE A 18 0.07 -13.51 2.15
CA PHE A 18 0.24 -12.07 2.32
C PHE A 18 1.65 -11.72 2.83
N GLY A 19 2.19 -12.54 3.73
CA GLY A 19 3.57 -12.42 4.23
C GLY A 19 4.60 -12.50 3.13
N ALA A 20 4.55 -13.55 2.32
CA ALA A 20 5.45 -13.75 1.20
C ALA A 20 5.37 -12.58 0.19
N TYR A 21 4.16 -12.16 -0.17
CA TYR A 21 3.97 -11.04 -1.08
C TYR A 21 4.49 -9.73 -0.48
N ALA A 22 4.16 -9.42 0.78
CA ALA A 22 4.59 -8.19 1.46
C ALA A 22 6.11 -8.09 1.56
N LEU A 23 6.80 -9.21 1.83
CA LEU A 23 8.26 -9.27 1.88
C LEU A 23 8.87 -9.04 0.49
N ILE A 24 8.40 -9.73 -0.54
CA ILE A 24 8.90 -9.55 -1.92
C ILE A 24 8.64 -8.12 -2.39
N TRP A 25 7.46 -7.58 -2.08
CA TRP A 25 7.05 -6.23 -2.46
C TRP A 25 7.81 -5.13 -1.69
N SER A 26 8.30 -5.41 -0.48
CA SER A 26 8.98 -4.40 0.36
C SER A 26 10.19 -3.76 -0.35
N ILE A 27 10.96 -4.55 -1.09
CA ILE A 27 12.14 -4.07 -1.83
C ILE A 27 11.75 -3.04 -2.90
N PRO A 28 10.92 -3.37 -3.91
CA PRO A 28 10.49 -2.39 -4.89
C PRO A 28 9.66 -1.26 -4.28
N GLY A 29 8.86 -1.52 -3.24
CA GLY A 29 8.08 -0.49 -2.53
C GLY A 29 8.97 0.60 -1.93
N VAL A 30 10.05 0.23 -1.24
CA VAL A 30 11.03 1.19 -0.69
C VAL A 30 11.74 1.94 -1.81
N ILE A 31 12.13 1.27 -2.89
CA ILE A 31 12.79 1.90 -4.05
C ILE A 31 11.86 2.94 -4.70
N PHE A 32 10.59 2.59 -4.97
CA PHE A 32 9.62 3.52 -5.54
C PHE A 32 9.34 4.69 -4.61
N GLY A 33 9.21 4.43 -3.31
CA GLY A 33 9.07 5.47 -2.30
C GLY A 33 10.24 6.46 -2.33
N ALA A 34 11.47 5.96 -2.33
CA ALA A 34 12.68 6.80 -2.40
C ALA A 34 12.77 7.59 -3.71
N ILE A 35 12.45 6.94 -4.84
CA ILE A 35 12.42 7.60 -6.16
C ILE A 35 11.39 8.74 -6.17
N LEU A 36 10.22 8.55 -5.58
CA LEU A 36 9.18 9.57 -5.52
C LEU A 36 9.53 10.70 -4.54
N SER A 37 10.10 10.38 -3.39
CA SER A 37 10.35 11.36 -2.33
C SER A 37 11.65 12.15 -2.49
N LEU A 38 12.69 11.54 -3.05
CA LEU A 38 14.04 12.13 -3.21
C LEU A 38 14.40 12.44 -4.65
N GLY A 39 13.67 11.87 -5.63
CA GLY A 39 13.90 12.08 -7.04
C GLY A 39 13.21 13.34 -7.57
N ASP A 40 12.83 13.29 -8.84
CA ASP A 40 12.16 14.40 -9.53
C ASP A 40 10.71 14.60 -9.01
N PRO A 41 10.40 15.77 -8.42
CA PRO A 41 9.06 16.11 -7.92
C PRO A 41 7.96 16.03 -8.99
N GLN A 42 8.30 16.14 -10.28
CA GLN A 42 7.33 16.01 -11.36
C GLN A 42 6.61 14.65 -11.34
N ARG A 43 7.25 13.60 -10.82
CA ARG A 43 6.66 12.27 -10.72
C ARG A 43 5.47 12.24 -9.76
N ILE A 44 5.62 12.81 -8.55
CA ILE A 44 4.50 12.88 -7.60
C ILE A 44 3.43 13.87 -8.08
N VAL A 45 3.82 15.01 -8.65
CA VAL A 45 2.88 15.97 -9.25
C VAL A 45 2.00 15.29 -10.30
N TRP A 46 2.58 14.40 -11.10
CA TRP A 46 1.82 13.63 -12.07
C TRP A 46 0.84 12.66 -11.41
N ILE A 47 1.25 11.93 -10.37
CA ILE A 47 0.36 11.05 -9.59
C ILE A 47 -0.79 11.85 -8.95
N ASP A 48 -0.51 13.05 -8.43
CA ASP A 48 -1.51 13.92 -7.82
C ASP A 48 -2.60 14.35 -8.78
N LYS A 49 -2.22 14.69 -10.01
CA LYS A 49 -3.19 15.05 -11.06
C LYS A 49 -4.14 13.91 -11.37
N GLN A 50 -3.73 12.66 -11.11
CA GLN A 50 -4.54 11.47 -11.33
C GLN A 50 -5.43 11.11 -10.13
N LEU A 51 -4.93 11.26 -8.91
CA LEU A 51 -5.56 10.67 -7.71
C LEU A 51 -6.07 11.69 -6.68
N SER A 52 -5.51 12.91 -6.69
CA SER A 52 -5.92 13.93 -5.73
C SER A 52 -7.34 14.41 -6.03
N LYS A 53 -8.07 14.80 -4.97
CA LYS A 53 -9.41 15.38 -5.13
C LYS A 53 -9.36 16.83 -5.68
N ASN A 54 -8.32 17.57 -5.30
CA ASN A 54 -8.09 18.94 -5.74
C ASN A 54 -6.58 19.22 -5.71
N VAL A 55 -5.97 19.19 -6.89
CA VAL A 55 -4.51 19.32 -7.05
C VAL A 55 -4.02 20.74 -6.72
N ASP A 56 -4.80 21.76 -7.09
CA ASP A 56 -4.42 23.16 -6.90
C ASP A 56 -4.34 23.51 -5.41
N LYS A 57 -5.32 23.04 -4.62
CA LYS A 57 -5.30 23.16 -3.16
C LYS A 57 -4.17 22.37 -2.51
N LEU A 58 -3.80 21.23 -3.10
CA LEU A 58 -2.72 20.41 -2.57
C LEU A 58 -1.35 21.07 -2.78
N HIS A 59 -1.14 21.67 -3.96
CA HIS A 59 0.11 22.32 -4.32
C HIS A 59 0.22 23.78 -3.85
N SER A 60 -0.87 24.37 -3.35
CA SER A 60 -0.81 25.69 -2.71
C SER A 60 -0.03 25.70 -1.39
N ASN A 61 0.16 24.54 -0.76
CA ASN A 61 1.01 24.40 0.43
C ASN A 61 2.45 24.08 0.00
N TYR A 62 3.39 25.00 0.26
CA TYR A 62 4.81 24.81 -0.06
C TYR A 62 5.44 23.56 0.59
N GLN A 63 4.91 23.11 1.74
CA GLN A 63 5.39 21.91 2.42
C GLN A 63 5.04 20.62 1.64
N CYS A 64 4.11 20.67 0.68
CA CYS A 64 3.67 19.48 -0.05
C CYS A 64 4.80 18.79 -0.84
N MET A 65 5.85 19.54 -1.20
CA MET A 65 7.03 19.04 -1.92
C MET A 65 8.15 18.55 -1.01
N MET A 66 7.96 18.59 0.32
CA MET A 66 8.93 18.01 1.23
C MET A 66 8.91 16.48 1.11
N SER A 67 10.08 15.85 1.11
CA SER A 67 10.22 14.40 0.86
C SER A 67 9.34 13.53 1.77
N TYR A 68 9.19 13.88 3.05
CA TYR A 68 8.32 13.13 3.96
C TYR A 68 6.83 13.27 3.60
N ASN A 69 6.39 14.46 3.17
CA ASN A 69 5.01 14.70 2.74
C ASN A 69 4.71 13.99 1.43
N ILE A 70 5.67 13.96 0.50
CA ILE A 70 5.55 13.20 -0.75
C ILE A 70 5.36 11.71 -0.45
N MET A 71 6.23 11.15 0.39
CA MET A 71 6.13 9.75 0.79
C MET A 71 4.78 9.46 1.46
N SER A 72 4.40 10.24 2.48
CA SER A 72 3.14 10.07 3.21
C SER A 72 1.94 10.03 2.25
N ARG A 73 1.87 10.99 1.32
CA ARG A 73 0.78 11.07 0.35
C ARG A 73 0.78 9.90 -0.64
N PHE A 74 1.96 9.44 -1.06
CA PHE A 74 2.05 8.25 -1.90
C PHE A 74 1.51 7.01 -1.16
N VAL A 75 1.86 6.83 0.11
CA VAL A 75 1.31 5.78 0.96
C VAL A 75 -0.22 5.91 1.07
N ASP A 76 -0.72 7.12 1.36
CA ASP A 76 -2.16 7.40 1.44
C ASP A 76 -2.88 7.02 0.13
N TYR A 77 -2.30 7.39 -1.02
CA TYR A 77 -2.84 7.01 -2.31
C TYR A 77 -2.84 5.51 -2.52
N CYS A 78 -1.79 4.78 -2.12
CA CYS A 78 -1.73 3.34 -2.29
C CYS A 78 -2.76 2.61 -1.41
N ILE A 79 -2.94 3.05 -0.16
CA ILE A 79 -3.94 2.48 0.75
C ILE A 79 -5.35 2.80 0.25
N ALA A 80 -5.61 4.05 -0.11
CA ALA A 80 -6.92 4.51 -0.57
C ALA A 80 -7.25 4.08 -2.01
N TYR A 81 -6.26 3.59 -2.78
CA TYR A 81 -6.38 3.32 -4.21
C TYR A 81 -7.62 2.51 -4.61
N PRO A 82 -8.02 1.43 -3.92
CA PRO A 82 -9.22 0.67 -4.27
C PRO A 82 -10.49 1.52 -4.29
N PHE A 83 -10.54 2.55 -3.43
CA PHE A 83 -11.67 3.46 -3.30
C PHE A 83 -11.55 4.66 -4.23
N ILE A 84 -10.35 5.19 -4.46
CA ILE A 84 -10.13 6.39 -5.28
C ILE A 84 -9.82 6.12 -6.75
N ARG A 85 -9.74 4.84 -7.18
CA ARG A 85 -9.44 4.45 -8.57
C ARG A 85 -10.38 5.06 -9.61
N HIS A 86 -11.60 5.42 -9.23
CA HIS A 86 -12.59 6.03 -10.12
C HIS A 86 -12.25 7.49 -10.48
N ARG A 87 -11.30 8.12 -9.76
CA ARG A 87 -10.87 9.51 -10.00
C ARG A 87 -9.78 9.62 -11.06
N ILE A 88 -9.20 8.49 -11.47
CA ILE A 88 -8.10 8.46 -12.43
C ILE A 88 -8.58 9.04 -13.76
N THR A 89 -7.92 10.10 -14.20
CA THR A 89 -8.22 10.76 -15.47
C THR A 89 -7.46 10.16 -16.65
N SER A 90 -6.36 9.44 -16.40
CA SER A 90 -5.53 8.80 -17.43
C SER A 90 -5.97 7.37 -17.75
N ASP A 91 -5.99 7.05 -19.05
CA ASP A 91 -6.17 5.67 -19.54
C ASP A 91 -4.91 4.81 -19.51
N SER A 92 -3.82 5.30 -18.91
CA SER A 92 -2.57 4.54 -18.80
C SER A 92 -2.76 3.26 -17.97
N LEU A 93 -2.78 2.12 -18.65
CA LEU A 93 -2.82 0.80 -18.02
C LEU A 93 -1.57 0.55 -17.17
N LYS A 94 -0.41 1.07 -17.58
CA LYS A 94 0.85 0.99 -16.82
C LYS A 94 0.71 1.66 -15.44
N PHE A 95 0.05 2.81 -15.39
CA PHE A 95 -0.22 3.51 -14.13
C PHE A 95 -1.14 2.71 -13.22
N LYS A 96 -2.23 2.19 -13.80
CA LYS A 96 -3.20 1.40 -13.06
C LYS A 96 -2.57 0.16 -12.44
N ILE A 97 -1.71 -0.55 -13.19
CA ILE A 97 -0.93 -1.69 -12.69
C ILE A 97 0.04 -1.25 -11.60
N PHE A 98 0.81 -0.17 -11.83
CA PHE A 98 1.76 0.34 -10.84
C PHE A 98 1.08 0.66 -9.51
N MET A 99 -0.06 1.35 -9.55
CA MET A 99 -0.81 1.68 -8.35
C MET A 99 -1.44 0.46 -7.69
N TRP A 100 -1.97 -0.50 -8.47
CA TRP A 100 -2.47 -1.77 -7.91
C TRP A 100 -1.37 -2.59 -7.24
N PHE A 101 -0.20 -2.69 -7.86
CA PHE A 101 0.94 -3.42 -7.30
C PHE A 101 1.35 -2.82 -5.94
N ASN A 102 1.46 -1.48 -5.85
CA ASN A 102 1.77 -0.83 -4.59
C ASN A 102 0.63 -0.92 -3.57
N SER A 103 -0.62 -0.77 -4.02
CA SER A 103 -1.79 -0.91 -3.15
C SER A 103 -1.87 -2.30 -2.52
N LEU A 104 -1.71 -3.36 -3.30
CA LEU A 104 -1.69 -4.73 -2.80
C LEU A 104 -0.59 -4.93 -1.74
N GLY A 105 0.58 -4.32 -1.93
CA GLY A 105 1.67 -4.39 -0.95
C GLY A 105 1.29 -3.86 0.42
N PHE A 106 0.74 -2.64 0.45
CA PHE A 106 0.25 -2.04 1.71
C PHE A 106 -0.93 -2.81 2.30
N TRP A 107 -1.86 -3.29 1.47
CA TRP A 107 -2.99 -4.10 1.94
C TRP A 107 -2.57 -5.46 2.48
N CYS A 108 -1.50 -6.07 1.97
CA CYS A 108 -0.92 -7.28 2.55
C CYS A 108 -0.34 -7.00 3.94
N TRP A 109 0.38 -5.89 4.13
CA TRP A 109 0.86 -5.48 5.47
C TRP A 109 -0.28 -5.24 6.46
N ILE A 110 -1.32 -4.52 6.04
CA ILE A 110 -2.52 -4.29 6.87
C ILE A 110 -3.21 -5.63 7.19
N GLY A 111 -3.38 -6.49 6.18
CA GLY A 111 -3.98 -7.81 6.33
C GLY A 111 -3.21 -8.70 7.31
N LEU A 112 -1.87 -8.68 7.28
CA LEU A 112 -1.02 -9.41 8.22
C LEU A 112 -1.23 -8.96 9.67
N ILE A 113 -1.33 -7.65 9.90
CA ILE A 113 -1.60 -7.10 11.24
C ILE A 113 -2.96 -7.59 11.73
N ILE A 114 -4.00 -7.52 10.88
CA ILE A 114 -5.35 -7.98 11.21
C ILE A 114 -5.36 -9.48 11.49
N LEU A 115 -4.76 -10.29 10.62
CA LEU A 115 -4.69 -11.75 10.79
C LEU A 115 -3.91 -12.15 12.04
N GLY A 116 -2.81 -11.46 12.35
CA GLY A 116 -2.04 -11.68 13.58
C GLY A 116 -2.85 -11.37 14.84
N LEU A 117 -3.59 -10.25 14.84
CA LEU A 117 -4.50 -9.91 15.94
C LEU A 117 -5.61 -10.94 16.09
N LEU A 118 -6.22 -11.39 14.99
CA LEU A 118 -7.25 -12.43 14.99
C LEU A 118 -6.70 -13.76 15.53
N ALA A 119 -5.54 -14.20 15.04
CA ALA A 119 -4.87 -15.41 15.51
C ALA A 119 -4.61 -15.36 17.02
N LYS A 120 -4.20 -14.20 17.54
CA LYS A 120 -4.02 -14.00 18.99
C LYS A 120 -5.35 -14.08 19.75
N THR A 121 -6.39 -13.40 19.28
CA THR A 121 -7.70 -13.43 19.96
C THR A 121 -8.35 -14.82 19.97
N LEU A 122 -8.00 -15.66 18.99
CA LEU A 122 -8.48 -17.03 18.87
C LEU A 122 -7.58 -18.07 19.56
N GLY A 123 -6.47 -17.64 20.19
CA GLY A 123 -5.53 -18.54 20.88
C GLY A 123 -4.73 -19.45 19.96
N ILE A 124 -4.55 -19.07 18.68
CA ILE A 124 -3.74 -19.82 17.72
C ILE A 124 -2.25 -19.53 17.92
N ILE A 125 -1.93 -18.30 18.31
CA ILE A 125 -0.57 -17.85 18.60
C ILE A 125 -0.53 -17.22 20.00
N ASP A 126 0.44 -17.67 20.80
CA ASP A 126 0.78 -17.08 22.09
C ASP A 126 2.10 -16.32 21.90
N PHE A 127 2.08 -15.01 22.18
CA PHE A 127 3.27 -14.16 22.25
C PHE A 127 3.55 -13.78 23.69
#